data_AF-A0A975XLT1-F1
#
_entry.id   AF-A0A975XLT1-F1
#
_cell.length_a   1.000
_cell.length_b   1.000
_cell.length_c   1.000
_cell.angle_alpha   90.00
_cell.angle_beta   90.00
_cell.angle_gamma   90.00
#
_symmetry.space_group_name_H-M   'P 1'
#
loop_
_entity.id
_entity.type
_entity.pdbx_description
1 polymer ?
#
loop_
_entity_poly.entity_id
_entity_poly.type
_entity_poly.pdbx_seq_one_letter_code
_entity_poly.pdbx_strand_id
1 'polypeptide(L)'
;MNAELVPHRITPGGPGPAGAEKAADSRRSGPRTAVALVALLVFALVLPLQIRGAGSVFYTDTNFLIRYAVALYAAIKLATLLWQTDIRPVAGVFWIFVYTGMGLAPLAQLATGRSTALAIQVTEDLLTMASLLTLVGCVCFDLAYHVRLRRRGLIRPRLRFRTLRSLDVLRIFSVGAVVAALVYIVQVGGPAVFFLSRQETSEALDAISPDSGQALRAIVSAAGSVACLTALIFYIHVWRTRDRKLAAVDGFLIAALVIMNVIVNNPVSNSRYWTLAVVFGVLLPLIRGRKALFNAAVAGGVIASVVIFPLSDITRRAAGAGVPVRSDSIWVTIATKDYDQFTMLSNTLGYTMDHGLSWGMQALGPLLFWVPRVAWPEKPLDTGVEVGMWMNSTNLNLSAPLWAEAWINFGLLGLILVFAALGLLARRLDAGFRAEILSKGSVGYLGISIFAGYLFIILRGSLLQSMGRLMILVLSILILTAVTNRQERLER
;
A
#
# COMPACT_ATOMS: atom_id res chain seq x y z
N MET A 1 -41.84 66.75 31.18
CA MET A 1 -40.86 66.40 32.22
C MET A 1 -41.30 65.07 32.81
N ASN A 2 -40.38 64.11 32.93
CA ASN A 2 -40.54 62.70 33.33
C ASN A 2 -40.86 61.70 32.20
N ALA A 3 -39.80 61.03 31.72
CA ALA A 3 -39.88 59.73 31.09
C ALA A 3 -38.87 58.81 31.82
N GLU A 4 -39.35 57.66 32.24
CA GLU A 4 -38.72 56.68 33.13
C GLU A 4 -37.50 55.98 32.52
N LEU A 5 -36.55 55.64 33.39
CA LEU A 5 -35.41 54.76 33.14
C LEU A 5 -35.86 53.29 33.02
N VAL A 6 -35.52 52.64 31.91
CA VAL A 6 -35.54 51.18 31.76
C VAL A 6 -34.09 50.67 31.66
N PRO A 7 -33.65 49.68 32.46
CA PRO A 7 -32.30 49.15 32.39
C PRO A 7 -32.16 48.12 31.26
N HIS A 8 -31.22 48.34 30.35
CA HIS A 8 -30.82 47.33 29.36
C HIS A 8 -30.15 46.14 30.07
N ARG A 9 -30.82 44.98 30.06
CA ARG A 9 -30.21 43.68 30.39
C ARG A 9 -29.08 43.36 29.41
N ILE A 10 -27.87 43.20 29.94
CA ILE A 10 -26.75 42.55 29.25
C ILE A 10 -27.10 41.07 29.11
N THR A 11 -27.36 40.61 27.89
CA THR A 11 -27.38 39.17 27.56
C THR A 11 -25.93 38.68 27.47
N PRO A 12 -25.57 37.54 28.09
CA PRO A 12 -24.22 36.99 27.92
C PRO A 12 -24.06 36.53 26.47
N GLY A 13 -23.04 37.06 25.80
CA GLY A 13 -22.69 36.69 24.43
C GLY A 13 -22.53 35.18 24.28
N GLY A 14 -23.28 34.60 23.36
CA GLY A 14 -23.06 33.22 22.92
C GLY A 14 -21.62 33.01 22.45
N PRO A 15 -21.08 31.79 22.54
CA PRO A 15 -19.69 31.53 22.18
C PRO A 15 -19.46 31.95 20.73
N GLY A 16 -18.52 32.88 20.52
CA GLY A 16 -18.09 33.29 19.19
C GLY A 16 -17.67 32.08 18.34
N PRO A 17 -17.55 32.23 17.01
CA PRO A 17 -17.35 31.11 16.08
C PRO A 17 -16.16 30.19 16.46
N ALA A 18 -15.09 30.74 17.05
CA ALA A 18 -13.95 29.97 17.55
C ALA A 18 -14.25 29.13 18.82
N GLY A 19 -15.18 29.57 19.67
CA GLY A 19 -15.65 28.85 20.85
C GLY A 19 -16.63 27.72 20.50
N ALA A 20 -17.48 27.96 19.50
CA ALA A 20 -18.37 26.93 18.96
C ALA A 20 -17.58 25.81 18.24
N GLU A 21 -16.49 26.14 17.53
CA GLU A 21 -15.62 25.17 16.87
C GLU A 21 -14.84 24.31 17.89
N LYS A 22 -14.31 24.90 18.96
CA LYS A 22 -13.67 24.16 20.08
C LYS A 22 -14.64 23.26 20.84
N ALA A 23 -15.86 23.70 21.10
CA ALA A 23 -16.89 22.91 21.77
C ALA A 23 -17.44 21.76 20.89
N ALA A 24 -17.49 21.96 19.57
CA ALA A 24 -17.85 20.92 18.62
C ALA A 24 -16.73 19.86 18.47
N ASP A 25 -15.46 20.26 18.53
CA ASP A 25 -14.32 19.35 18.44
C ASP A 25 -14.16 18.51 19.73
N SER A 26 -14.48 19.09 20.90
CA SER A 26 -14.49 18.37 22.19
C SER A 26 -15.63 17.34 22.29
N ARG A 27 -16.83 17.62 21.75
CA ARG A 27 -17.91 16.60 21.69
C ARG A 27 -17.64 15.47 20.71
N ARG A 28 -16.86 15.72 19.64
CA ARG A 28 -16.47 14.71 18.65
C ARG A 28 -15.25 13.88 19.07
N SER A 29 -14.51 14.27 20.11
CA SER A 29 -13.30 13.55 20.55
C SER A 29 -13.60 12.24 21.29
N GLY A 30 -14.74 12.16 22.00
CA GLY A 30 -15.18 10.97 22.75
C GLY A 30 -15.20 9.68 21.92
N PRO A 31 -16.00 9.58 20.83
CA PRO A 31 -16.08 8.36 20.02
C PRO A 31 -14.76 8.04 19.31
N ARG A 32 -13.98 9.05 18.90
CA ARG A 32 -12.65 8.83 18.28
C ARG A 32 -11.67 8.22 19.27
N THR A 33 -11.67 8.72 20.50
CA THR A 33 -10.82 8.22 21.58
C THR A 33 -11.20 6.80 21.95
N ALA A 34 -12.50 6.51 22.07
CA ALA A 34 -13.00 5.15 22.29
C ALA A 34 -12.55 4.18 21.18
N VAL A 35 -12.72 4.54 19.90
CA VAL A 35 -12.28 3.71 18.77
C VAL A 35 -10.76 3.48 18.80
N ALA A 36 -9.96 4.51 19.08
CA ALA A 36 -8.52 4.38 19.16
C ALA A 36 -8.06 3.49 20.34
N LEU A 37 -8.72 3.60 21.50
CA LEU A 37 -8.45 2.75 22.66
C LEU A 37 -8.84 1.30 22.41
N VAL A 38 -10.02 1.06 21.82
CA VAL A 38 -10.44 -0.30 21.43
C VAL A 38 -9.47 -0.88 20.41
N ALA A 39 -9.09 -0.11 19.39
CA ALA A 39 -8.09 -0.57 18.41
C ALA A 39 -6.75 -0.86 19.08
N LEU A 40 -6.29 -0.02 20.01
CA LEU A 40 -5.05 -0.27 20.77
C LEU A 40 -5.16 -1.56 21.59
N LEU A 41 -6.24 -1.76 22.34
CA LEU A 41 -6.46 -2.98 23.12
C LEU A 41 -6.50 -4.23 22.23
N VAL A 42 -7.24 -4.17 21.12
CA VAL A 42 -7.36 -5.31 20.20
C VAL A 42 -6.02 -5.61 19.53
N PHE A 43 -5.33 -4.59 19.01
CA PHE A 43 -4.11 -4.78 18.23
C PHE A 43 -2.87 -5.03 19.09
N ALA A 44 -2.74 -4.35 20.23
CA ALA A 44 -1.57 -4.51 21.09
C ALA A 44 -1.72 -5.69 22.08
N LEU A 45 -2.94 -6.05 22.49
CA LEU A 45 -3.15 -7.03 23.55
C LEU A 45 -3.89 -8.28 23.05
N VAL A 46 -5.12 -8.13 22.54
CA VAL A 46 -5.99 -9.28 22.24
C VAL A 46 -5.38 -10.20 21.17
N LEU A 47 -4.99 -9.66 20.01
CA LEU A 47 -4.46 -10.48 18.93
C LEU A 47 -3.12 -11.15 19.31
N PRO A 48 -2.12 -10.43 19.88
CA PRO A 48 -0.87 -11.06 20.31
C PRO A 48 -1.05 -12.11 21.43
N LEU A 49 -1.98 -11.89 22.38
CA LEU A 49 -2.28 -12.90 23.40
C LEU A 49 -2.98 -14.13 22.82
N GLN A 50 -3.88 -13.95 21.86
CA GLN A 50 -4.48 -15.08 21.15
C GLN A 50 -3.44 -15.90 20.39
N ILE A 51 -2.46 -15.24 19.76
CA ILE A 51 -1.34 -15.92 19.10
C ILE A 51 -0.50 -16.69 20.14
N ARG A 52 -0.15 -16.05 21.26
CA ARG A 52 0.61 -16.68 22.35
C ARG A 52 -0.12 -17.91 22.90
N GLY A 53 -1.43 -17.80 23.14
CA GLY A 53 -2.27 -18.90 23.63
C GLY A 53 -2.53 -20.01 22.62
N ALA A 54 -2.40 -19.73 21.32
CA ALA A 54 -2.43 -20.73 20.25
C ALA A 54 -1.08 -21.43 20.04
N GLY A 55 -0.10 -21.18 20.92
CA GLY A 55 1.24 -21.73 20.80
C GLY A 55 1.25 -23.26 20.86
N SER A 56 1.94 -23.89 19.92
CA SER A 56 2.10 -25.35 19.84
C SER A 56 3.53 -25.80 20.04
N VAL A 57 4.48 -24.88 20.20
CA VAL A 57 5.91 -25.13 20.33
C VAL A 57 6.50 -24.27 21.45
N PHE A 58 7.57 -24.76 22.07
CA PHE A 58 8.33 -24.00 23.07
C PHE A 58 9.18 -22.90 22.41
N TYR A 59 9.17 -21.71 23.01
CA TYR A 59 10.03 -20.58 22.65
C TYR A 59 10.34 -19.76 23.90
N THR A 60 11.43 -18.99 23.85
CA THR A 60 11.81 -18.12 24.97
C THR A 60 10.93 -16.87 25.02
N ASP A 61 10.68 -16.35 26.23
CA ASP A 61 9.99 -15.07 26.42
C ASP A 61 10.74 -13.92 25.74
N THR A 62 12.07 -14.01 25.65
CA THR A 62 12.89 -13.02 24.95
C THR A 62 12.56 -12.96 23.46
N ASN A 63 12.51 -14.10 22.78
CA ASN A 63 12.18 -14.15 21.34
C ASN A 63 10.75 -13.65 21.08
N PHE A 64 9.83 -13.96 22.00
CA PHE A 64 8.47 -13.43 21.94
C PHE A 64 8.45 -11.91 22.09
N LEU A 65 9.09 -11.36 23.12
CA LEU A 65 9.10 -9.93 23.40
C LEU A 65 9.74 -9.10 22.28
N ILE A 66 10.79 -9.61 21.63
CA ILE A 66 11.45 -8.92 20.51
C ILE A 66 10.50 -8.83 19.31
N ARG A 67 9.85 -9.94 18.91
CA ARG A 67 8.89 -9.94 17.80
C ARG A 67 7.62 -9.14 18.16
N TYR A 68 7.20 -9.22 19.42
CA TYR A 68 6.07 -8.48 19.96
C TYR A 68 6.32 -6.97 19.94
N ALA A 69 7.55 -6.51 20.17
CA ALA A 69 7.87 -5.08 20.12
C ALA A 69 7.54 -4.45 18.76
N VAL A 70 7.72 -5.16 17.65
CA VAL A 70 7.33 -4.69 16.30
C VAL A 70 5.81 -4.53 16.21
N ALA A 71 5.06 -5.56 16.61
CA ALA A 71 3.60 -5.55 16.59
C ALA A 71 3.02 -4.45 17.51
N LEU A 72 3.56 -4.32 18.71
CA LEU A 72 3.18 -3.30 19.69
C LEU A 72 3.45 -1.89 19.15
N TYR A 73 4.63 -1.66 18.58
CA TYR A 73 4.99 -0.38 17.98
C TYR A 73 3.98 -0.01 16.89
N ALA A 74 3.75 -0.91 15.92
CA ALA A 74 2.80 -0.66 14.84
C ALA A 74 1.35 -0.50 15.34
N ALA A 75 0.92 -1.25 16.35
CA ALA A 75 -0.39 -1.11 16.98
C ALA A 75 -0.58 0.29 17.60
N ILE A 76 0.43 0.80 18.31
CA ILE A 76 0.41 2.18 18.84
C ILE A 76 0.30 3.18 17.68
N LYS A 77 1.05 3.01 16.59
CA LYS A 77 0.97 3.91 15.43
C LYS A 77 -0.40 3.87 14.76
N LEU A 78 -1.01 2.70 14.58
CA LEU A 78 -2.36 2.56 14.05
C LEU A 78 -3.40 3.20 14.99
N ALA A 79 -3.30 2.99 16.29
CA ALA A 79 -4.20 3.62 17.27
C ALA A 79 -4.08 5.16 17.24
N THR A 80 -2.85 5.70 17.21
CA THR A 80 -2.63 7.15 17.09
C THR A 80 -3.16 7.72 15.78
N LEU A 81 -3.08 6.97 14.67
CA LEU A 81 -3.65 7.34 13.39
C LEU A 81 -5.18 7.44 13.44
N LEU A 82 -5.84 6.50 14.15
CA LEU A 82 -7.29 6.48 14.34
C LEU A 82 -7.77 7.62 15.25
N TRP A 83 -6.95 7.99 16.24
CA TRP A 83 -7.21 9.07 17.19
C TRP A 83 -7.10 10.46 16.55
N GLN A 84 -6.08 10.69 15.73
CA GLN A 84 -5.82 11.98 15.08
C GLN A 84 -6.95 12.40 14.14
N THR A 85 -7.09 13.71 13.88
CA THR A 85 -8.06 14.28 12.92
C THR A 85 -7.67 14.06 11.47
N ASP A 86 -6.36 14.05 11.20
CA ASP A 86 -5.83 14.03 9.85
C ASP A 86 -6.05 12.66 9.17
N ILE A 87 -6.28 12.70 7.85
CA ILE A 87 -6.27 11.52 7.00
C ILE A 87 -4.86 11.37 6.42
N ARG A 88 -4.24 10.22 6.70
CA ARG A 88 -2.83 9.93 6.38
C ARG A 88 -2.74 8.54 5.72
N PRO A 89 -3.18 8.40 4.46
CA PRO A 89 -3.33 7.10 3.82
C PRO A 89 -2.02 6.38 3.58
N VAL A 90 -0.93 7.10 3.26
CA VAL A 90 0.37 6.49 3.00
C VAL A 90 0.95 5.92 4.29
N ALA A 91 0.93 6.71 5.38
CA ALA A 91 1.31 6.21 6.70
C ALA A 91 0.39 5.08 7.18
N GLY A 92 -0.93 5.18 6.90
CA GLY A 92 -1.89 4.14 7.25
C GLY A 92 -1.55 2.79 6.62
N VAL A 93 -1.32 2.75 5.31
CA VAL A 93 -0.95 1.51 4.61
C VAL A 93 0.40 0.97 5.08
N PHE A 94 1.39 1.85 5.32
CA PHE A 94 2.68 1.46 5.88
C PHE A 94 2.51 0.72 7.22
N TRP A 95 1.77 1.30 8.16
CA TRP A 95 1.59 0.69 9.48
C TRP A 95 0.69 -0.56 9.46
N ILE A 96 -0.28 -0.64 8.53
CA ILE A 96 -1.05 -1.88 8.31
C ILE A 96 -0.11 -3.00 7.87
N PHE A 97 0.77 -2.74 6.88
CA PHE A 97 1.74 -3.72 6.40
C PHE A 97 2.70 -4.16 7.50
N VAL A 98 3.30 -3.22 8.23
CA VAL A 98 4.25 -3.54 9.32
C VAL A 98 3.54 -4.38 10.39
N TYR A 99 2.34 -3.96 10.81
CA TYR A 99 1.60 -4.66 11.86
C TYR A 99 1.30 -6.11 11.45
N THR A 100 0.89 -6.35 10.21
CA THR A 100 0.41 -7.68 9.80
C THR A 100 1.54 -8.58 9.31
N GLY A 101 2.36 -8.10 8.38
CA GLY A 101 3.40 -8.89 7.73
C GLY A 101 4.72 -8.95 8.49
N MET A 102 5.07 -7.90 9.24
CA MET A 102 6.33 -7.83 9.97
C MET A 102 6.16 -7.93 11.50
N GLY A 103 4.92 -7.89 12.01
CA GLY A 103 4.60 -7.98 13.44
C GLY A 103 3.83 -9.27 13.80
N LEU A 104 2.58 -9.38 13.34
CA LEU A 104 1.72 -10.52 13.66
C LEU A 104 2.18 -11.83 13.01
N ALA A 105 2.60 -11.81 11.74
CA ALA A 105 3.05 -13.03 11.08
C ALA A 105 4.30 -13.64 11.75
N PRO A 106 5.35 -12.88 12.11
CA PRO A 106 6.50 -13.41 12.85
C PRO A 106 6.16 -13.96 14.23
N LEU A 107 5.18 -13.34 14.92
CA LEU A 107 4.65 -13.85 16.19
C LEU A 107 3.91 -15.16 15.99
N ALA A 108 3.08 -15.27 14.95
CA ALA A 108 2.37 -16.50 14.62
C ALA A 108 3.35 -17.62 14.21
N GLN A 109 4.41 -17.30 13.46
CA GLN A 109 5.48 -18.23 13.13
C GLN A 109 6.21 -18.75 14.37
N LEU A 110 6.51 -17.86 15.32
CA LEU A 110 7.11 -18.24 16.60
C LEU A 110 6.19 -19.19 17.39
N ALA A 111 4.92 -18.79 17.57
CA ALA A 111 3.99 -19.49 18.43
C ALA A 111 3.62 -20.87 17.86
N THR A 112 3.37 -20.96 16.56
CA THR A 112 2.97 -22.22 15.91
C THR A 112 4.15 -23.13 15.61
N GLY A 113 5.40 -22.62 15.70
CA GLY A 113 6.60 -23.29 15.22
C GLY A 113 6.56 -23.64 13.73
N ARG A 114 5.58 -23.10 12.98
CA ARG A 114 5.50 -23.24 11.54
C ARG A 114 6.14 -22.02 10.91
N SER A 115 7.12 -22.26 10.05
CA SER A 115 7.61 -21.28 9.12
C SER A 115 7.02 -21.55 7.73
N THR A 116 7.10 -20.56 6.84
CA THR A 116 7.09 -20.82 5.40
C THR A 116 8.11 -21.92 5.05
N ALA A 117 7.87 -22.70 3.98
CA ALA A 117 8.80 -23.71 3.44
C ALA A 117 10.18 -23.14 3.00
N LEU A 118 10.41 -21.85 3.27
CA LEU A 118 11.56 -21.02 2.95
C LEU A 118 12.55 -20.88 4.13
N ALA A 119 12.31 -21.49 5.28
CA ALA A 119 13.27 -21.52 6.40
C ALA A 119 14.27 -22.66 6.25
N ILE A 120 14.95 -22.73 5.11
CA ILE A 120 15.95 -23.78 4.85
C ILE A 120 17.29 -23.41 5.51
N GLN A 121 17.59 -22.11 5.66
CA GLN A 121 18.86 -21.60 6.20
C GLN A 121 18.66 -20.48 7.24
N VAL A 122 17.58 -20.56 8.02
CA VAL A 122 17.20 -19.52 8.98
C VAL A 122 17.52 -19.98 10.40
N THR A 123 18.42 -19.26 11.07
CA THR A 123 18.68 -19.43 12.50
C THR A 123 17.86 -18.45 13.33
N GLU A 124 17.61 -18.76 14.61
CA GLU A 124 16.89 -17.85 15.52
C GLU A 124 17.63 -16.50 15.70
N ASP A 125 18.95 -16.48 15.57
CA ASP A 125 19.74 -15.25 15.61
C ASP A 125 19.43 -14.33 14.41
N LEU A 126 19.30 -14.90 13.21
CA LEU A 126 18.92 -14.15 12.01
C LEU A 126 17.47 -13.65 12.09
N LEU A 127 16.55 -14.43 12.66
CA LEU A 127 15.17 -13.99 12.91
C LEU A 127 15.11 -12.84 13.93
N THR A 128 15.94 -12.92 14.96
CA THR A 128 16.08 -11.86 15.96
C THR A 128 16.63 -10.59 15.32
N MET A 129 17.69 -10.70 14.53
CA MET A 129 18.27 -9.59 13.78
C MET A 129 17.25 -8.98 12.80
N ALA A 130 16.49 -9.80 12.07
CA ALA A 130 15.43 -9.33 11.17
C ALA A 130 14.37 -8.51 11.94
N SER A 131 14.01 -8.91 13.16
CA SER A 131 13.07 -8.16 14.02
C SER A 131 13.64 -6.81 14.44
N LEU A 132 14.92 -6.77 14.85
CA LEU A 132 15.61 -5.54 15.23
C LEU A 132 15.75 -4.58 14.05
N LEU A 133 16.15 -5.07 12.87
CA LEU A 133 16.22 -4.27 11.65
C LEU A 133 14.85 -3.76 11.21
N THR A 134 13.80 -4.55 11.43
CA THR A 134 12.42 -4.12 11.23
C THR A 134 12.09 -2.90 12.10
N LEU A 135 12.41 -2.97 13.40
CA LEU A 135 12.24 -1.84 14.33
C LEU A 135 13.04 -0.61 13.90
N VAL A 136 14.30 -0.79 13.49
CA VAL A 136 15.13 0.33 12.98
C VAL A 136 14.44 1.00 11.79
N GLY A 137 13.94 0.23 10.83
CA GLY A 137 13.23 0.79 9.67
C GLY A 137 11.96 1.54 10.07
N CYS A 138 11.21 1.01 11.04
CA CYS A 138 10.02 1.66 11.61
C CYS A 138 10.38 3.00 12.28
N VAL A 139 11.45 3.04 13.08
CA VAL A 139 11.93 4.24 13.75
C VAL A 139 12.43 5.27 12.73
N CYS A 140 13.22 4.87 11.73
CA CYS A 140 13.70 5.76 10.66
C CYS A 140 12.53 6.37 9.88
N PHE A 141 11.54 5.56 9.50
CA PHE A 141 10.32 6.04 8.84
C PHE A 141 9.58 7.05 9.72
N ASP A 142 9.35 6.72 11.00
CA ASP A 142 8.55 7.56 11.88
C ASP A 142 9.25 8.89 12.21
N LEU A 143 10.55 8.84 12.53
CA LEU A 143 11.36 10.04 12.74
C LEU A 143 11.30 10.92 11.49
N ALA A 144 11.59 10.39 10.30
CA ALA A 144 11.56 11.16 9.07
C ALA A 144 10.18 11.71 8.73
N TYR A 145 9.12 10.97 9.03
CA TYR A 145 7.74 11.44 8.86
C TYR A 145 7.44 12.66 9.75
N HIS A 146 7.86 12.64 11.01
CA HIS A 146 7.60 13.71 11.97
C HIS A 146 8.64 14.83 11.95
N VAL A 147 9.84 14.61 11.41
CA VAL A 147 10.91 15.62 11.31
C VAL A 147 10.37 16.88 10.63
N ARG A 148 10.14 17.91 11.44
CA ARG A 148 9.77 19.23 10.94
C ARG A 148 11.04 19.85 10.40
N LEU A 149 11.30 19.67 9.11
CA LEU A 149 12.27 20.50 8.38
C LEU A 149 11.84 21.96 8.61
N ARG A 150 12.51 22.64 9.54
CA ARG A 150 12.32 24.08 9.81
C ARG A 150 12.61 24.78 8.49
N ARG A 151 11.56 25.15 7.75
CA ARG A 151 11.71 26.14 6.70
C ARG A 151 12.05 27.44 7.43
N ARG A 152 13.33 27.82 7.41
CA ARG A 152 13.75 29.17 7.77
C ARG A 152 12.97 30.14 6.88
N GLY A 153 11.97 30.80 7.45
CA GLY A 153 11.52 32.18 7.20
C GLY A 153 11.37 32.75 5.79
N LEU A 154 11.51 31.99 4.70
CA LEU A 154 11.50 32.55 3.34
C LEU A 154 10.58 31.71 2.47
N ILE A 155 9.53 32.38 1.97
CA ILE A 155 8.52 31.87 1.03
C ILE A 155 7.49 30.94 1.69
N ARG A 156 6.28 31.49 1.96
CA ARG A 156 5.06 30.67 2.15
C ARG A 156 5.01 29.69 0.97
N PRO A 157 5.02 28.35 1.17
CA PRO A 157 4.92 27.42 0.04
C PRO A 157 3.69 27.80 -0.77
N ARG A 158 3.88 28.16 -2.04
CA ARG A 158 2.76 28.23 -2.99
C ARG A 158 2.13 26.85 -2.96
N LEU A 159 0.91 26.76 -2.41
CA LEU A 159 0.13 25.52 -2.42
C LEU A 159 -0.12 25.19 -3.89
N ARG A 160 0.69 24.28 -4.45
CA ARG A 160 0.49 23.74 -5.80
C ARG A 160 -0.64 22.72 -5.69
N PHE A 161 -1.76 23.00 -6.31
CA PHE A 161 -2.85 22.04 -6.46
C PHE A 161 -2.82 21.48 -7.87
N ARG A 162 -3.18 20.20 -7.98
CA ARG A 162 -3.33 19.54 -9.28
C ARG A 162 -4.78 19.60 -9.69
N THR A 163 -5.05 19.99 -10.91
CA THR A 163 -6.39 19.97 -11.50
C THR A 163 -6.43 18.93 -12.62
N LEU A 164 -7.63 18.42 -12.93
CA LEU A 164 -7.82 17.58 -14.12
C LEU A 164 -7.58 18.44 -15.36
N ARG A 165 -6.64 18.03 -16.21
CA ARG A 165 -6.18 18.81 -17.37
C ARG A 165 -7.33 19.19 -18.31
N SER A 166 -8.04 18.21 -18.86
CA SER A 166 -9.27 18.40 -19.65
C SER A 166 -10.06 17.08 -19.70
N LEU A 167 -11.33 17.12 -20.11
CA LEU A 167 -12.08 15.88 -20.37
C LEU A 167 -11.57 15.16 -21.62
N ASP A 168 -11.11 15.90 -22.64
CA ASP A 168 -10.61 15.29 -23.86
C ASP A 168 -9.30 14.52 -23.62
N VAL A 169 -8.43 15.02 -22.75
CA VAL A 169 -7.23 14.27 -22.33
C VAL A 169 -7.63 13.01 -21.57
N LEU A 170 -8.65 13.05 -20.72
CA LEU A 170 -9.16 11.86 -20.03
C LEU A 170 -9.76 10.85 -21.02
N ARG A 171 -10.50 11.31 -22.03
CA ARG A 171 -11.08 10.46 -23.09
C ARG A 171 -10.00 9.79 -23.92
N ILE A 172 -9.04 10.56 -24.44
CA ILE A 172 -7.90 10.05 -25.24
C ILE A 172 -7.11 9.03 -24.43
N PHE A 173 -6.80 9.36 -23.17
CA PHE A 173 -6.12 8.46 -22.26
C PHE A 173 -6.92 7.17 -22.02
N SER A 174 -8.24 7.27 -21.86
CA SER A 174 -9.12 6.11 -21.64
C SER A 174 -9.20 5.20 -22.86
N VAL A 175 -9.28 5.77 -24.06
CA VAL A 175 -9.20 5.00 -25.31
C VAL A 175 -7.86 4.28 -25.39
N GLY A 176 -6.75 4.97 -25.14
CA GLY A 176 -5.42 4.37 -25.10
C GLY A 176 -5.30 3.23 -24.06
N ALA A 177 -5.89 3.42 -22.88
CA ALA A 177 -5.92 2.41 -21.81
C ALA A 177 -6.72 1.16 -22.22
N VAL A 178 -7.89 1.33 -22.84
CA VAL A 178 -8.72 0.22 -23.34
C VAL A 178 -8.00 -0.53 -24.45
N VAL A 179 -7.35 0.18 -25.40
CA VAL A 179 -6.56 -0.45 -26.46
C VAL A 179 -5.38 -1.23 -25.85
N ALA A 180 -4.66 -0.67 -24.88
CA ALA A 180 -3.58 -1.37 -24.19
C ALA A 180 -4.08 -2.62 -23.45
N ALA A 181 -5.27 -2.56 -22.83
CA ALA A 181 -5.90 -3.71 -22.18
C ALA A 181 -6.28 -4.80 -23.20
N LEU A 182 -6.82 -4.44 -24.36
CA LEU A 182 -7.12 -5.38 -25.44
C LEU A 182 -5.85 -6.05 -25.98
N VAL A 183 -4.79 -5.27 -26.23
CA VAL A 183 -3.48 -5.82 -26.65
C VAL A 183 -2.95 -6.77 -25.59
N TYR A 184 -3.04 -6.43 -24.31
CA TYR A 184 -2.63 -7.31 -23.23
C TYR A 184 -3.43 -8.62 -23.21
N ILE A 185 -4.75 -8.55 -23.38
CA ILE A 185 -5.63 -9.72 -23.45
C ILE A 185 -5.22 -10.64 -24.62
N VAL A 186 -4.96 -10.07 -25.80
CA VAL A 186 -4.54 -10.84 -26.98
C VAL A 186 -3.16 -11.47 -26.76
N GLN A 187 -2.20 -10.75 -26.19
CA GLN A 187 -0.85 -11.27 -25.93
C GLN A 187 -0.84 -12.44 -24.93
N VAL A 188 -1.79 -12.48 -24.02
CA VAL A 188 -1.92 -13.54 -23.01
C VAL A 188 -2.69 -14.76 -23.55
N GLY A 189 -3.20 -14.71 -24.79
CA GLY A 189 -3.94 -15.81 -25.41
C GLY A 189 -5.47 -15.72 -25.25
N GLY A 190 -5.99 -14.56 -24.88
CA GLY A 190 -7.42 -14.26 -24.82
C GLY A 190 -7.97 -14.03 -23.40
N PRO A 191 -9.25 -13.66 -23.29
CA PRO A 191 -9.85 -13.26 -22.00
C PRO A 191 -10.03 -14.44 -21.04
N ALA A 192 -10.16 -15.67 -21.56
CA ALA A 192 -10.35 -16.88 -20.74
C ALA A 192 -9.19 -17.10 -19.75
N VAL A 193 -7.96 -16.74 -20.13
CA VAL A 193 -6.77 -16.89 -19.29
C VAL A 193 -6.83 -16.07 -18.01
N PHE A 194 -7.58 -14.96 -18.00
CA PHE A 194 -7.79 -14.13 -16.82
C PHE A 194 -8.82 -14.70 -15.83
N PHE A 195 -9.46 -15.81 -16.19
CA PHE A 195 -10.37 -16.57 -15.33
C PHE A 195 -9.78 -17.93 -14.92
N LEU A 196 -8.59 -18.28 -15.42
CA LEU A 196 -7.80 -19.42 -14.96
C LEU A 196 -7.08 -19.09 -13.64
N SER A 197 -6.59 -20.13 -12.96
CA SER A 197 -5.76 -19.94 -11.79
C SER A 197 -4.40 -19.34 -12.17
N ARG A 198 -3.82 -18.49 -11.31
CA ARG A 198 -2.53 -17.80 -11.57
C ARG A 198 -1.40 -18.75 -11.99
N GLN A 199 -1.42 -19.99 -11.47
CA GLN A 199 -0.39 -20.98 -11.78
C GLN A 199 -0.52 -21.47 -13.22
N GLU A 200 -1.74 -21.81 -13.64
CA GLU A 200 -2.06 -22.15 -15.04
C GLU A 200 -1.79 -20.97 -15.98
N THR A 201 -2.05 -19.73 -15.54
CA THR A 201 -1.70 -18.53 -16.30
C THR A 201 -0.19 -18.42 -16.50
N SER A 202 0.63 -18.66 -15.47
CA SER A 202 2.09 -18.59 -15.57
C SER A 202 2.64 -19.67 -16.51
N GLU A 203 2.16 -20.90 -16.36
CA GLU A 203 2.55 -22.05 -17.18
C GLU A 203 2.13 -21.86 -18.66
N ALA A 204 0.93 -21.32 -18.91
CA ALA A 204 0.47 -20.98 -20.25
C ALA A 204 1.30 -19.84 -20.87
N LEU A 205 1.71 -18.83 -20.09
CA LEU A 205 2.55 -17.73 -20.59
C LEU A 205 3.99 -18.18 -20.92
N ASP A 206 4.56 -19.07 -20.10
CA ASP A 206 5.91 -19.61 -20.30
C ASP A 206 5.96 -20.51 -21.54
N ALA A 207 4.89 -21.25 -21.85
CA ALA A 207 4.77 -22.06 -23.06
C ALA A 207 4.67 -21.24 -24.36
N ILE A 208 4.16 -20.00 -24.31
CA ILE A 208 3.88 -19.19 -25.50
C ILE A 208 5.11 -18.41 -25.99
N SER A 209 6.02 -17.96 -25.12
CA SER A 209 7.32 -17.42 -25.58
C SER A 209 8.41 -17.45 -24.50
N PRO A 210 9.44 -18.30 -24.64
CA PRO A 210 10.52 -18.41 -23.66
C PRO A 210 11.53 -17.25 -23.67
N ASP A 211 11.82 -16.61 -24.82
CA ASP A 211 13.05 -15.79 -24.95
C ASP A 211 12.88 -14.30 -25.35
N SER A 212 11.66 -13.76 -25.53
CA SER A 212 11.50 -12.35 -25.92
C SER A 212 10.53 -11.56 -25.04
N GLY A 213 11.05 -10.49 -24.41
CA GLY A 213 10.25 -9.33 -24.04
C GLY A 213 9.57 -9.31 -22.67
N GLN A 214 10.12 -9.93 -21.61
CA GLN A 214 9.56 -9.80 -20.25
C GLN A 214 9.32 -8.34 -19.82
N ALA A 215 10.23 -7.42 -20.18
CA ALA A 215 10.07 -5.99 -19.90
C ALA A 215 8.93 -5.36 -20.71
N LEU A 216 8.83 -5.67 -22.01
CA LEU A 216 7.75 -5.17 -22.86
C LEU A 216 6.39 -5.71 -22.41
N ARG A 217 6.30 -7.00 -22.06
CA ARG A 217 5.11 -7.63 -21.48
C ARG A 217 4.72 -6.99 -20.15
N ALA A 218 5.68 -6.72 -19.28
CA ALA A 218 5.44 -6.02 -18.01
C ALA A 218 4.89 -4.61 -18.24
N ILE A 219 5.41 -3.88 -19.23
CA ILE A 219 4.92 -2.55 -19.61
C ILE A 219 3.52 -2.64 -20.21
N VAL A 220 3.24 -3.57 -21.12
CA VAL A 220 1.92 -3.77 -21.73
C VAL A 220 0.89 -4.21 -20.70
N SER A 221 1.22 -5.16 -19.83
CA SER A 221 0.39 -5.59 -18.70
C SER A 221 0.12 -4.41 -17.75
N ALA A 222 1.14 -3.63 -17.40
CA ALA A 222 0.99 -2.44 -16.56
C ALA A 222 0.12 -1.37 -17.23
N ALA A 223 0.30 -1.13 -18.52
CA ALA A 223 -0.50 -0.17 -19.30
C ALA A 223 -1.97 -0.62 -19.32
N GLY A 224 -2.25 -1.88 -19.65
CA GLY A 224 -3.63 -2.40 -19.69
C GLY A 224 -4.32 -2.42 -18.33
N SER A 225 -3.60 -2.76 -17.25
CA SER A 225 -4.18 -2.89 -15.90
C SER A 225 -4.26 -1.56 -15.14
N VAL A 226 -3.12 -0.86 -14.98
CA VAL A 226 -2.98 0.34 -14.15
C VAL A 226 -3.63 1.54 -14.82
N ALA A 227 -3.49 1.71 -16.14
CA ALA A 227 -4.07 2.85 -16.84
C ALA A 227 -5.60 2.76 -16.84
N CYS A 228 -6.18 1.57 -17.06
CA CYS A 228 -7.62 1.36 -16.96
C CYS A 228 -8.16 1.68 -15.56
N LEU A 229 -7.47 1.23 -14.51
CA LEU A 229 -7.85 1.55 -13.14
C LEU A 229 -7.79 3.07 -12.89
N THR A 230 -6.70 3.71 -13.32
CA THR A 230 -6.50 5.14 -13.11
C THR A 230 -7.56 5.96 -13.84
N ALA A 231 -7.83 5.65 -15.11
CA ALA A 231 -8.87 6.31 -15.90
C ALA A 231 -10.25 6.20 -15.23
N LEU A 232 -10.60 5.00 -14.74
CA LEU A 232 -11.87 4.76 -14.04
C LEU A 232 -11.98 5.60 -12.77
N ILE A 233 -10.92 5.70 -11.97
CA ILE A 233 -10.90 6.53 -10.74
C ILE A 233 -11.11 8.01 -11.06
N PHE A 234 -10.51 8.51 -12.14
CA PHE A 234 -10.71 9.89 -12.58
C PHE A 234 -12.15 10.13 -13.07
N TYR A 235 -12.76 9.19 -13.80
CA TYR A 235 -14.18 9.29 -14.18
C TYR A 235 -15.11 9.25 -12.97
N ILE A 236 -14.88 8.36 -12.00
CA ILE A 236 -15.62 8.31 -10.74
C ILE A 236 -15.53 9.67 -10.02
N HIS A 237 -14.35 10.28 -10.00
CA HIS A 237 -14.19 11.61 -9.43
C HIS A 237 -15.06 12.64 -10.14
N VAL A 238 -14.96 12.76 -11.47
CA VAL A 238 -15.74 13.74 -12.27
C VAL A 238 -17.24 13.55 -12.09
N TRP A 239 -17.72 12.30 -12.16
CA TRP A 239 -19.13 11.97 -11.99
C TRP A 239 -19.66 12.40 -10.62
N ARG A 240 -18.88 12.19 -9.55
CA ARG A 240 -19.30 12.54 -8.19
C ARG A 240 -19.18 14.02 -7.87
N THR A 241 -18.18 14.73 -8.41
CA THR A 241 -18.08 16.17 -8.18
C THR A 241 -19.13 16.95 -8.92
N ARG A 242 -19.62 16.40 -10.04
CA ARG A 242 -20.51 17.10 -10.98
C ARG A 242 -19.90 18.42 -11.49
N ASP A 243 -18.57 18.56 -11.41
CA ASP A 243 -17.85 19.76 -11.86
C ASP A 243 -17.93 19.93 -13.38
N ARG A 244 -18.18 18.84 -14.12
CA ARG A 244 -18.25 18.83 -15.58
C ARG A 244 -19.39 17.94 -16.06
N LYS A 245 -20.06 18.33 -17.14
CA LYS A 245 -21.10 17.53 -17.79
C LYS A 245 -20.45 16.36 -18.55
N LEU A 246 -20.88 15.14 -18.26
CA LEU A 246 -20.48 13.93 -18.97
C LEU A 246 -21.37 13.75 -20.20
N ALA A 247 -20.76 13.45 -21.34
CA ALA A 247 -21.47 13.13 -22.58
C ALA A 247 -21.82 11.64 -22.64
N ALA A 248 -22.68 11.23 -23.59
CA ALA A 248 -22.98 9.82 -23.83
C ALA A 248 -21.71 8.99 -24.10
N VAL A 249 -20.74 9.56 -24.83
CA VAL A 249 -19.42 8.95 -25.09
C VAL A 249 -18.68 8.60 -23.80
N ASP A 250 -18.75 9.47 -22.78
CA ASP A 250 -18.13 9.19 -21.48
C ASP A 250 -18.81 8.01 -20.77
N GLY A 251 -20.12 7.85 -20.94
CA GLY A 251 -20.86 6.68 -20.43
C GLY A 251 -20.37 5.37 -21.05
N PHE A 252 -20.18 5.34 -22.37
CA PHE A 252 -19.62 4.18 -23.07
C PHE A 252 -18.17 3.88 -22.63
N LEU A 253 -17.34 4.91 -22.47
CA LEU A 253 -15.97 4.74 -21.98
C LEU A 253 -15.92 4.22 -20.55
N ILE A 254 -16.79 4.70 -19.66
CA ILE A 254 -16.90 4.19 -18.29
C ILE A 254 -17.30 2.71 -18.31
N ALA A 255 -18.29 2.33 -19.11
CA ALA A 255 -18.70 0.93 -19.23
C ALA A 255 -17.56 0.04 -19.75
N ALA A 256 -16.85 0.48 -20.79
CA ALA A 256 -15.68 -0.23 -21.32
C ALA A 256 -14.58 -0.37 -20.26
N LEU A 257 -14.26 0.69 -19.52
CA LEU A 257 -13.25 0.66 -18.45
C LEU A 257 -13.67 -0.26 -17.30
N VAL A 258 -14.95 -0.31 -16.93
CA VAL A 258 -15.45 -1.25 -15.92
C VAL A 258 -15.25 -2.70 -16.40
N ILE A 259 -15.65 -3.01 -17.64
CA ILE A 259 -15.46 -4.34 -18.23
C ILE A 259 -13.97 -4.71 -18.25
N MET A 260 -13.10 -3.81 -18.71
CA MET A 260 -11.65 -4.04 -18.75
C MET A 260 -11.06 -4.25 -17.36
N ASN A 261 -11.50 -3.51 -16.34
CA ASN A 261 -11.04 -3.72 -14.97
C ASN A 261 -11.53 -5.06 -14.41
N VAL A 262 -12.76 -5.50 -14.71
CA VAL A 262 -13.27 -6.81 -14.28
C VAL A 262 -12.45 -7.95 -14.88
N ILE A 263 -12.04 -7.83 -16.15
CA ILE A 263 -11.23 -8.84 -16.84
C ILE A 263 -9.77 -8.77 -16.37
N VAL A 264 -9.11 -7.62 -16.55
CA VAL A 264 -7.66 -7.46 -16.39
C VAL A 264 -7.26 -7.38 -14.90
N ASN A 265 -8.09 -6.78 -14.06
CA ASN A 265 -7.86 -6.66 -12.60
C ASN A 265 -8.68 -7.69 -11.80
N ASN A 266 -9.06 -8.81 -12.44
CA ASN A 266 -9.81 -9.89 -11.80
C ASN A 266 -9.07 -10.45 -10.56
N PRO A 267 -9.73 -10.54 -9.39
CA PRO A 267 -9.18 -11.16 -8.18
C PRO A 267 -8.77 -12.64 -8.33
N VAL A 268 -9.32 -13.36 -9.30
CA VAL A 268 -9.05 -14.80 -9.50
C VAL A 268 -7.65 -15.03 -10.07
N SER A 269 -7.29 -14.31 -11.13
CA SER A 269 -6.02 -14.46 -11.85
C SER A 269 -4.88 -13.61 -11.28
N ASN A 270 -5.20 -12.45 -10.68
CA ASN A 270 -4.19 -11.57 -10.09
C ASN A 270 -3.78 -11.98 -8.67
N SER A 271 -2.66 -11.43 -8.20
CA SER A 271 -2.31 -11.54 -6.78
C SER A 271 -3.33 -10.78 -5.92
N ARG A 272 -3.71 -11.35 -4.78
CA ARG A 272 -4.59 -10.69 -3.79
C ARG A 272 -4.09 -9.30 -3.38
N TYR A 273 -2.77 -9.09 -3.39
CA TYR A 273 -2.15 -7.81 -3.07
C TYR A 273 -2.41 -6.76 -4.15
N TRP A 274 -2.41 -7.19 -5.42
CA TRP A 274 -2.86 -6.33 -6.52
C TRP A 274 -4.35 -6.01 -6.40
N THR A 275 -5.19 -7.01 -6.11
CA THR A 275 -6.61 -6.78 -5.84
C THR A 275 -6.82 -5.79 -4.71
N LEU A 276 -6.06 -5.90 -3.63
CA LEU A 276 -6.12 -4.96 -2.51
C LEU A 276 -5.68 -3.55 -2.92
N ALA A 277 -4.63 -3.42 -3.72
CA ALA A 277 -4.18 -2.14 -4.27
C ALA A 277 -5.26 -1.50 -5.15
N VAL A 278 -5.96 -2.29 -5.97
CA VAL A 278 -7.12 -1.86 -6.77
C VAL A 278 -8.26 -1.40 -5.86
N VAL A 279 -8.62 -2.20 -4.85
CA VAL A 279 -9.69 -1.89 -3.90
C VAL A 279 -9.39 -0.62 -3.11
N PHE A 280 -8.20 -0.46 -2.51
CA PHE A 280 -7.82 0.78 -1.84
C PHE A 280 -7.72 1.95 -2.83
N GLY A 281 -7.21 1.72 -4.04
CA GLY A 281 -7.15 2.73 -5.09
C GLY A 281 -8.52 3.29 -5.45
N VAL A 282 -9.58 2.47 -5.43
CA VAL A 282 -10.97 2.90 -5.65
C VAL A 282 -11.63 3.43 -4.37
N LEU A 283 -11.39 2.83 -3.21
CA LEU A 283 -12.04 3.20 -1.94
C LEU A 283 -11.53 4.52 -1.37
N LEU A 284 -10.21 4.72 -1.33
CA LEU A 284 -9.61 5.91 -0.72
C LEU A 284 -10.06 7.23 -1.36
N PRO A 285 -10.26 7.33 -2.69
CA PRO A 285 -10.85 8.49 -3.31
C PRO A 285 -12.29 8.79 -2.86
N LEU A 286 -13.07 7.76 -2.52
CA LEU A 286 -14.47 7.90 -2.11
C LEU A 286 -14.60 8.47 -0.69
N ILE A 287 -13.55 8.38 0.11
CA ILE A 287 -13.49 8.92 1.47
C ILE A 287 -13.55 10.45 1.46
N ARG A 288 -12.92 11.12 0.48
CA ARG A 288 -13.04 12.56 0.21
C ARG A 288 -12.94 13.48 1.45
N GLY A 289 -12.06 13.15 2.39
CA GLY A 289 -11.90 13.92 3.64
C GLY A 289 -12.72 13.43 4.83
N ARG A 290 -13.60 12.42 4.67
CA ARG A 290 -14.42 11.85 5.74
C ARG A 290 -13.60 10.91 6.63
N LYS A 291 -13.12 11.43 7.76
CA LYS A 291 -12.26 10.69 8.69
C LYS A 291 -12.86 9.37 9.20
N ALA A 292 -14.17 9.30 9.43
CA ALA A 292 -14.81 8.05 9.87
C ALA A 292 -14.64 6.90 8.85
N LEU A 293 -14.81 7.19 7.55
CA LEU A 293 -14.61 6.19 6.50
C LEU A 293 -13.13 5.80 6.37
N PHE A 294 -12.22 6.74 6.58
CA PHE A 294 -10.79 6.43 6.65
C PHE A 294 -10.46 5.49 7.82
N ASN A 295 -10.98 5.78 9.01
CA ASN A 295 -10.77 4.93 10.17
C ASN A 295 -11.35 3.52 9.96
N ALA A 296 -12.54 3.43 9.34
CA ALA A 296 -13.13 2.15 8.94
C ALA A 296 -12.28 1.41 7.90
N ALA A 297 -11.71 2.11 6.92
CA ALA A 297 -10.82 1.52 5.92
C ALA A 297 -9.50 1.02 6.54
N VAL A 298 -8.94 1.73 7.53
CA VAL A 298 -7.73 1.27 8.24
C VAL A 298 -8.03 0.05 9.10
N ALA A 299 -9.05 0.11 9.96
CA ALA A 299 -9.43 -1.03 10.81
C ALA A 299 -9.85 -2.25 9.97
N GLY A 300 -10.69 -2.02 8.96
CA GLY A 300 -11.10 -3.03 7.99
C GLY A 300 -9.92 -3.58 7.18
N GLY A 301 -8.92 -2.76 6.86
CA GLY A 301 -7.69 -3.20 6.19
C GLY A 301 -6.87 -4.17 7.03
N VAL A 302 -6.70 -3.89 8.33
CA VAL A 302 -6.06 -4.82 9.28
C VAL A 302 -6.84 -6.13 9.35
N ILE A 303 -8.15 -6.07 9.59
CA ILE A 303 -9.01 -7.27 9.67
C ILE A 303 -8.96 -8.06 8.35
N ALA A 304 -9.04 -7.38 7.22
CA ALA A 304 -8.96 -8.01 5.90
C ALA A 304 -7.63 -8.76 5.72
N SER A 305 -6.52 -8.14 6.12
CA SER A 305 -5.21 -8.78 6.01
C SER A 305 -5.02 -9.96 6.96
N VAL A 306 -5.64 -9.95 8.14
CA VAL A 306 -5.54 -11.05 9.12
C VAL A 306 -6.54 -12.17 8.80
N VAL A 307 -7.75 -11.86 8.35
CA VAL A 307 -8.87 -12.81 8.25
C VAL A 307 -9.21 -13.14 6.81
N ILE A 308 -9.49 -12.12 6.00
CA ILE A 308 -9.97 -12.31 4.61
C ILE A 308 -8.86 -12.95 3.77
N PHE A 309 -7.61 -12.57 3.99
CA PHE A 309 -6.47 -13.07 3.19
C PHE A 309 -6.22 -14.57 3.38
N PRO A 310 -6.07 -15.09 4.62
CA PRO A 310 -5.98 -16.53 4.86
C PRO A 310 -7.19 -17.32 4.33
N LEU A 311 -8.41 -16.84 4.61
CA LEU A 311 -9.62 -17.56 4.24
C LEU A 311 -9.82 -17.64 2.72
N SER A 312 -9.54 -16.55 2.00
CA SER A 312 -9.64 -16.52 0.54
C SER A 312 -8.66 -17.48 -0.14
N ASP A 313 -7.51 -17.79 0.49
CA ASP A 313 -6.57 -18.76 -0.07
C ASP A 313 -7.03 -20.20 0.14
N ILE A 314 -7.61 -20.50 1.32
CA ILE A 314 -8.14 -21.83 1.64
C ILE A 314 -9.31 -22.19 0.71
N THR A 315 -10.27 -21.28 0.53
CA THR A 315 -11.45 -21.53 -0.31
C THR A 315 -11.08 -21.70 -1.77
N ARG A 316 -10.11 -20.92 -2.26
CA ARG A 316 -9.59 -21.04 -3.64
C ARG A 316 -8.91 -22.37 -3.89
N ARG A 317 -8.15 -22.89 -2.92
CA ARG A 317 -7.50 -24.21 -3.04
C ARG A 317 -8.49 -25.36 -3.00
N ALA A 318 -9.48 -25.29 -2.12
CA ALA A 318 -10.53 -26.30 -2.04
C ALA A 318 -11.35 -26.39 -3.33
N ALA A 319 -11.64 -25.24 -3.95
CA ALA A 319 -12.35 -25.17 -5.23
C ALA A 319 -11.54 -25.75 -6.42
N GLY A 320 -10.21 -25.60 -6.40
CA GLY A 320 -9.34 -26.08 -7.50
C GLY A 320 -8.88 -27.54 -7.37
N ALA A 321 -8.80 -28.09 -6.15
CA ALA A 321 -8.17 -29.40 -5.91
C ALA A 321 -9.12 -30.49 -5.39
N GLY A 322 -10.39 -30.18 -5.09
CA GLY A 322 -11.33 -31.16 -4.51
C GLY A 322 -10.91 -31.72 -3.15
N VAL A 323 -9.90 -31.11 -2.51
CA VAL A 323 -9.35 -31.52 -1.21
C VAL A 323 -10.25 -30.96 -0.10
N PRO A 324 -10.62 -31.77 0.92
CA PRO A 324 -11.41 -31.28 2.04
C PRO A 324 -10.73 -30.11 2.73
N VAL A 325 -11.51 -29.07 3.04
CA VAL A 325 -11.07 -27.87 3.75
C VAL A 325 -10.58 -28.27 5.15
N ARG A 326 -9.29 -28.52 5.30
CA ARG A 326 -8.67 -28.65 6.62
C ARG A 326 -8.63 -27.24 7.24
N SER A 327 -9.50 -27.01 8.21
CA SER A 327 -9.52 -25.77 9.00
C SER A 327 -8.36 -25.77 9.99
N ASP A 328 -7.14 -25.57 9.50
CA ASP A 328 -6.05 -25.16 10.37
C ASP A 328 -6.39 -23.80 11.00
N SER A 329 -5.88 -23.55 12.21
CA SER A 329 -6.05 -22.26 12.88
C SER A 329 -5.64 -21.09 11.96
N ILE A 330 -6.33 -19.95 12.07
CA ILE A 330 -6.00 -18.75 11.30
C ILE A 330 -4.53 -18.33 11.45
N TRP A 331 -3.96 -18.53 12.64
CA TRP A 331 -2.56 -18.22 12.95
C TRP A 331 -1.58 -19.10 12.19
N VAL A 332 -1.92 -20.36 12.00
CA VAL A 332 -1.13 -21.31 11.21
C VAL A 332 -1.11 -20.90 9.72
N THR A 333 -2.23 -20.38 9.23
CA THR A 333 -2.33 -19.94 7.83
C THR A 333 -1.55 -18.65 7.59
N ILE A 334 -1.63 -17.70 8.54
CA ILE A 334 -0.80 -16.48 8.53
C ILE A 334 0.70 -16.82 8.56
N ALA A 335 1.09 -17.84 9.33
CA ALA A 335 2.50 -18.21 9.51
C ALA A 335 3.17 -18.83 8.26
N THR A 336 2.43 -19.47 7.37
CA THR A 336 3.00 -20.49 6.46
C THR A 336 3.12 -20.14 4.98
N LYS A 337 2.33 -19.22 4.41
CA LYS A 337 2.38 -19.01 2.94
C LYS A 337 2.40 -17.57 2.48
N ASP A 338 1.63 -16.72 3.14
CA ASP A 338 1.27 -15.43 2.57
C ASP A 338 2.14 -14.27 3.07
N TYR A 339 2.75 -14.49 4.23
CA TYR A 339 3.59 -13.54 4.96
C TYR A 339 5.02 -14.06 5.06
N ASP A 340 5.63 -14.28 3.90
CA ASP A 340 7.03 -14.70 3.75
C ASP A 340 8.03 -13.56 3.94
N GLN A 341 7.58 -12.31 4.09
CA GLN A 341 8.44 -11.13 4.09
C GLN A 341 9.48 -11.17 5.22
N PHE A 342 9.06 -11.50 6.43
CA PHE A 342 9.97 -11.59 7.56
C PHE A 342 11.01 -12.71 7.37
N THR A 343 10.59 -13.89 6.92
CA THR A 343 11.49 -15.00 6.62
C THR A 343 12.45 -14.63 5.48
N MET A 344 11.97 -13.95 4.44
CA MET A 344 12.80 -13.50 3.32
C MET A 344 13.80 -12.42 3.71
N LEU A 345 13.44 -11.52 4.64
CA LEU A 345 14.42 -10.62 5.25
C LEU A 345 15.52 -11.44 5.94
N SER A 346 15.17 -12.41 6.78
CA SER A 346 16.13 -13.28 7.44
C SER A 346 17.01 -14.07 6.46
N ASN A 347 16.43 -14.62 5.39
CA ASN A 347 17.19 -15.30 4.34
C ASN A 347 18.14 -14.34 3.60
N THR A 348 17.71 -13.11 3.37
CA THR A 348 18.57 -12.07 2.76
C THR A 348 19.75 -11.74 3.66
N LEU A 349 19.56 -11.73 4.99
CA LEU A 349 20.67 -11.58 5.94
C LEU A 349 21.69 -12.71 5.77
N GLY A 350 21.21 -13.97 5.75
CA GLY A 350 22.06 -15.14 5.50
C GLY A 350 22.81 -15.05 4.16
N TYR A 351 22.09 -14.75 3.07
CA TYR A 351 22.69 -14.55 1.75
C TYR A 351 23.82 -13.50 1.78
N THR A 352 23.61 -12.36 2.46
CA THR A 352 24.64 -11.31 2.57
C THR A 352 25.81 -11.67 3.47
N MET A 353 25.66 -12.65 4.38
CA MET A 353 26.79 -13.17 5.15
C MET A 353 27.72 -14.01 4.25
N ASP A 354 27.14 -14.75 3.31
CA ASP A 354 27.89 -15.59 2.38
C ASP A 354 28.50 -14.80 1.20
N HIS A 355 27.74 -13.86 0.64
CA HIS A 355 28.09 -13.16 -0.62
C HIS A 355 28.52 -11.70 -0.42
N GLY A 356 28.32 -11.16 0.79
CA GLY A 356 28.50 -9.73 1.05
C GLY A 356 27.33 -8.87 0.55
N LEU A 357 27.52 -7.55 0.61
CA LEU A 357 26.55 -6.57 0.10
C LEU A 357 26.73 -6.39 -1.41
N SER A 358 25.62 -6.15 -2.12
CA SER A 358 25.62 -5.88 -3.56
C SER A 358 26.05 -4.46 -3.95
N TRP A 359 26.27 -3.57 -2.96
CA TRP A 359 26.74 -2.19 -3.14
C TRP A 359 25.96 -1.36 -4.17
N GLY A 360 24.65 -1.59 -4.25
CA GLY A 360 23.76 -0.86 -5.15
C GLY A 360 23.46 -1.58 -6.47
N MET A 361 24.18 -2.67 -6.79
CA MET A 361 23.90 -3.44 -8.01
C MET A 361 22.45 -3.94 -8.03
N GLN A 362 21.95 -4.46 -6.91
CA GLN A 362 20.56 -4.89 -6.83
C GLN A 362 19.56 -3.74 -6.98
N ALA A 363 19.88 -2.55 -6.47
CA ALA A 363 19.05 -1.35 -6.61
C ALA A 363 19.03 -0.79 -8.04
N LEU A 364 20.11 -1.00 -8.82
CA LEU A 364 20.14 -0.60 -10.24
C LEU A 364 19.15 -1.39 -11.08
N GLY A 365 18.86 -2.64 -10.73
CA GLY A 365 17.86 -3.46 -11.42
C GLY A 365 16.50 -2.77 -11.52
N PRO A 366 15.84 -2.44 -10.39
CA PRO A 366 14.60 -1.67 -10.36
C PRO A 366 14.77 -0.26 -10.97
N LEU A 367 15.85 0.46 -10.66
CA LEU A 367 16.04 1.82 -11.16
C LEU A 367 16.15 1.90 -12.68
N LEU A 368 16.73 0.88 -13.32
CA LEU A 368 16.92 0.77 -14.77
C LEU A 368 16.11 -0.41 -15.33
N PHE A 369 14.94 -0.69 -14.75
CA PHE A 369 14.16 -1.89 -15.10
C PHE A 369 13.79 -1.97 -16.58
N TRP A 370 13.68 -0.82 -17.26
CA TRP A 370 13.36 -0.72 -18.69
C TRP A 370 14.52 -1.12 -19.61
N VAL A 371 15.76 -1.15 -19.10
CA VAL A 371 16.92 -1.58 -19.89
C VAL A 371 16.81 -3.09 -20.15
N PRO A 372 16.76 -3.53 -21.42
CA PRO A 372 16.65 -4.94 -21.76
C PRO A 372 17.96 -5.68 -21.46
N ARG A 373 17.86 -6.98 -21.15
CA ARG A 373 19.03 -7.84 -20.85
C ARG A 373 20.01 -7.94 -22.02
N VAL A 374 19.57 -7.72 -23.25
CA VAL A 374 20.46 -7.67 -24.43
C VAL A 374 21.43 -6.48 -24.35
N ALA A 375 20.97 -5.33 -23.82
CA ALA A 375 21.80 -4.14 -23.65
C ALA A 375 22.59 -4.14 -22.32
N TRP A 376 22.12 -4.90 -21.32
CA TRP A 376 22.81 -5.09 -20.05
C TRP A 376 22.70 -6.56 -19.60
N PRO A 377 23.62 -7.43 -20.08
CA PRO A 377 23.58 -8.86 -19.76
C PRO A 377 23.68 -9.11 -18.25
N GLU A 378 24.53 -8.34 -17.57
CA GLU A 378 24.77 -8.38 -16.12
C GLU A 378 23.67 -7.71 -15.28
N LYS A 379 22.50 -7.45 -15.85
CA LYS A 379 21.37 -6.90 -15.09
C LYS A 379 21.01 -7.86 -13.96
N PRO A 380 20.95 -7.40 -12.70
CA PRO A 380 20.65 -8.29 -11.58
C PRO A 380 19.31 -8.99 -11.78
N LEU A 381 19.22 -10.19 -11.21
CA LEU A 381 17.94 -10.86 -11.09
C LEU A 381 17.12 -10.17 -9.99
N ASP A 382 15.83 -10.48 -9.97
CA ASP A 382 14.98 -10.04 -8.88
C ASP A 382 15.54 -10.51 -7.53
N THR A 383 15.60 -9.64 -6.52
CA THR A 383 16.16 -9.96 -5.20
C THR A 383 15.52 -11.22 -4.58
N GLY A 384 14.22 -11.43 -4.77
CA GLY A 384 13.54 -12.63 -4.28
C GLY A 384 13.99 -13.90 -5.02
N VAL A 385 14.28 -13.79 -6.32
CA VAL A 385 14.82 -14.87 -7.15
C VAL A 385 16.25 -15.19 -6.75
N GLU A 386 17.11 -14.19 -6.58
CA GLU A 386 18.52 -14.39 -6.24
C GLU A 386 18.70 -15.09 -4.89
N VAL A 387 18.01 -14.58 -3.85
CA VAL A 387 18.00 -15.22 -2.53
C VAL A 387 17.34 -16.61 -2.61
N GLY A 388 16.28 -16.77 -3.41
CA GLY A 388 15.62 -18.06 -3.62
C GLY A 388 16.51 -19.13 -4.24
N MET A 389 17.35 -18.77 -5.21
CA MET A 389 18.33 -19.68 -5.82
C MET A 389 19.42 -20.07 -4.82
N TRP A 390 19.92 -19.13 -4.03
CA TRP A 390 20.88 -19.42 -2.95
C TRP A 390 20.31 -20.40 -1.91
N MET A 391 19.02 -20.28 -1.59
CA MET A 391 18.31 -21.21 -0.71
C MET A 391 17.99 -22.57 -1.36
N ASN A 392 18.28 -22.76 -2.64
CA ASN A 392 17.84 -23.90 -3.44
C ASN A 392 16.31 -24.12 -3.38
N SER A 393 15.55 -23.02 -3.44
CA SER A 393 14.09 -23.08 -3.38
C SER A 393 13.50 -23.57 -4.70
N THR A 394 12.53 -24.49 -4.62
CA THR A 394 11.81 -24.99 -5.80
C THR A 394 10.92 -23.94 -6.45
N ASN A 395 10.52 -22.90 -5.71
CA ASN A 395 9.69 -21.82 -6.21
C ASN A 395 10.40 -20.48 -6.01
N LEU A 396 10.80 -19.84 -7.10
CA LEU A 396 11.52 -18.56 -7.09
C LEU A 396 10.60 -17.33 -7.07
N ASN A 397 9.27 -17.52 -7.01
CA ASN A 397 8.28 -16.45 -6.87
C ASN A 397 8.18 -15.98 -5.41
N LEU A 398 9.31 -15.53 -4.87
CA LEU A 398 9.47 -15.14 -3.47
C LEU A 398 9.30 -13.63 -3.31
N SER A 399 8.93 -13.19 -2.11
CA SER A 399 8.98 -11.78 -1.77
C SER A 399 10.41 -11.30 -1.52
N ALA A 400 10.66 -10.01 -1.76
CA ALA A 400 11.80 -9.30 -1.23
C ALA A 400 11.26 -8.00 -0.62
N PRO A 401 10.92 -7.99 0.68
CA PRO A 401 10.36 -6.79 1.29
C PRO A 401 11.36 -5.65 1.24
N LEU A 402 10.88 -4.41 1.34
CA LEU A 402 11.72 -3.22 1.23
C LEU A 402 12.91 -3.21 2.23
N TRP A 403 12.77 -3.89 3.38
CA TRP A 403 13.86 -4.12 4.33
C TRP A 403 14.98 -4.98 3.75
N ALA A 404 14.64 -6.06 3.05
CA ALA A 404 15.59 -6.95 2.40
C ALA A 404 16.31 -6.23 1.24
N GLU A 405 15.54 -5.52 0.41
CA GLU A 405 16.06 -4.72 -0.71
C GLU A 405 17.02 -3.62 -0.24
N ALA A 406 16.70 -2.94 0.85
CA ALA A 406 17.57 -1.92 1.41
C ALA A 406 18.85 -2.53 2.01
N TRP A 407 18.71 -3.68 2.70
CA TRP A 407 19.82 -4.39 3.32
C TRP A 407 20.79 -4.97 2.30
N ILE A 408 20.30 -5.73 1.30
CA ILE A 408 21.18 -6.40 0.32
C ILE A 408 22.04 -5.41 -0.46
N ASN A 409 21.60 -4.16 -0.59
CA ASN A 409 22.35 -3.12 -1.30
C ASN A 409 23.40 -2.43 -0.42
N PHE A 410 23.02 -1.90 0.75
CA PHE A 410 23.91 -1.05 1.55
C PHE A 410 23.83 -1.36 3.06
N GLY A 411 23.33 -2.53 3.43
CA GLY A 411 23.17 -2.96 4.82
C GLY A 411 22.33 -1.98 5.64
N LEU A 412 22.81 -1.68 6.85
CA LEU A 412 22.15 -0.76 7.77
C LEU A 412 22.02 0.67 7.20
N LEU A 413 23.01 1.15 6.45
CA LEU A 413 22.96 2.48 5.83
C LEU A 413 21.83 2.56 4.80
N GLY A 414 21.70 1.54 3.95
CA GLY A 414 20.62 1.44 2.98
C GLY A 414 19.25 1.46 3.65
N LEU A 415 19.10 0.67 4.71
CA LEU A 415 17.88 0.62 5.50
C LEU A 415 17.50 2.00 6.07
N ILE A 416 18.45 2.69 6.72
CA ILE A 416 18.21 4.04 7.26
C ILE A 416 17.77 5.01 6.17
N LEU A 417 18.51 5.06 5.05
CA LEU A 417 18.25 6.00 3.96
C LEU A 417 16.89 5.73 3.28
N VAL A 418 16.58 4.47 2.97
CA VAL A 418 15.34 4.08 2.29
C VAL A 418 14.11 4.38 3.16
N PHE A 419 14.13 4.01 4.44
CA PHE A 419 12.99 4.28 5.33
C PHE A 419 12.86 5.75 5.71
N ALA A 420 13.96 6.48 5.84
CA ALA A 420 13.91 7.94 6.01
C ALA A 420 13.31 8.62 4.76
N ALA A 421 13.73 8.23 3.56
CA ALA A 421 13.19 8.75 2.30
C ALA A 421 11.69 8.42 2.18
N LEU A 422 11.29 7.21 2.52
CA LEU A 422 9.89 6.79 2.51
C LEU A 422 9.04 7.58 3.53
N GLY A 423 9.58 7.84 4.73
CA GLY A 423 8.92 8.66 5.75
C GLY A 423 8.72 10.11 5.29
N LEU A 424 9.74 10.71 4.67
CA LEU A 424 9.64 12.05 4.07
C LEU A 424 8.63 12.09 2.91
N LEU A 425 8.62 11.07 2.07
CA LEU A 425 7.67 10.94 0.96
C LEU A 425 6.24 10.80 1.48
N ALA A 426 6.01 9.90 2.44
CA ALA A 426 4.71 9.69 3.06
C ALA A 426 4.16 10.98 3.68
N ARG A 427 4.99 11.73 4.42
CA ARG A 427 4.61 13.04 4.96
C ARG A 427 4.19 14.03 3.87
N ARG A 428 4.92 14.08 2.76
CA ARG A 428 4.62 14.98 1.63
C ARG A 428 3.32 14.59 0.93
N LEU A 429 3.09 13.30 0.72
CA LEU A 429 1.89 12.79 0.04
C LEU A 429 0.65 12.90 0.93
N ASP A 430 0.74 12.52 2.21
CA ASP A 430 -0.37 12.64 3.18
C ASP A 430 -0.80 14.09 3.38
N ALA A 431 0.11 15.06 3.24
CA ALA A 431 -0.27 16.47 3.27
C ALA A 431 -1.30 16.84 2.19
N GLY A 432 -1.38 16.09 1.08
CA GLY A 432 -2.36 16.26 0.00
C GLY A 432 -3.81 15.95 0.40
N PHE A 433 -4.02 15.27 1.53
CA PHE A 433 -5.35 14.94 2.07
C PHE A 433 -5.88 15.97 3.09
N ARG A 434 -5.13 17.06 3.33
CA ARG A 434 -5.59 18.15 4.20
C ARG A 434 -6.87 18.76 3.65
N ALA A 435 -7.81 19.06 4.54
CA ALA A 435 -9.13 19.62 4.19
C ALA A 435 -9.01 20.90 3.33
N GLU A 436 -8.01 21.74 3.58
CA GLU A 436 -7.74 22.97 2.82
C GLU A 436 -7.37 22.70 1.34
N ILE A 437 -6.74 21.57 1.04
CA ILE A 437 -6.35 21.18 -0.33
C ILE A 437 -7.53 20.53 -1.04
N LEU A 438 -8.29 19.71 -0.32
CA LEU A 438 -9.49 19.04 -0.85
C LEU A 438 -10.61 20.04 -1.14
N SER A 439 -10.84 21.03 -0.27
CA SER A 439 -11.86 22.07 -0.47
C SER A 439 -11.60 22.94 -1.70
N LYS A 440 -10.34 23.01 -2.17
CA LYS A 440 -9.95 23.74 -3.39
C LYS A 440 -10.18 22.96 -4.68
N GLY A 441 -10.72 21.73 -4.61
CA GLY A 441 -10.99 20.89 -5.79
C GLY A 441 -9.73 20.27 -6.40
N SER A 442 -8.67 20.09 -5.61
CA SER A 442 -7.46 19.38 -6.07
C SER A 442 -7.79 17.92 -6.39
N VAL A 443 -7.30 17.42 -7.52
CA VAL A 443 -7.41 15.99 -7.90
C VAL A 443 -6.15 15.20 -7.54
N GLY A 444 -5.13 15.86 -6.97
CA GLY A 444 -3.86 15.20 -6.60
C GLY A 444 -4.04 14.07 -5.58
N TYR A 445 -5.08 14.12 -4.76
CA TYR A 445 -5.42 13.06 -3.80
C TYR A 445 -5.80 11.73 -4.48
N LEU A 446 -6.26 11.75 -5.75
CA LEU A 446 -6.55 10.53 -6.51
C LEU A 446 -5.26 9.74 -6.76
N GLY A 447 -4.22 10.41 -7.22
CA GLY A 447 -2.91 9.79 -7.41
C GLY A 447 -2.30 9.28 -6.11
N ILE A 448 -2.44 10.05 -5.02
CA ILE A 448 -1.98 9.61 -3.69
C ILE A 448 -2.78 8.40 -3.20
N SER A 449 -4.08 8.33 -3.48
CA SER A 449 -4.92 7.19 -3.11
C SER A 449 -4.47 5.89 -3.77
N ILE A 450 -4.23 5.95 -5.09
CA ILE A 450 -3.75 4.79 -5.84
C ILE A 450 -2.34 4.41 -5.39
N PHE A 451 -1.46 5.39 -5.20
CA PHE A 451 -0.12 5.16 -4.67
C PHE A 451 -0.16 4.54 -3.27
N ALA A 452 -1.05 4.98 -2.39
CA ALA A 452 -1.18 4.41 -1.05
C ALA A 452 -1.57 2.92 -1.13
N GLY A 453 -2.52 2.55 -1.98
CA GLY A 453 -2.83 1.12 -2.23
C GLY A 453 -1.63 0.37 -2.81
N TYR A 454 -0.93 0.98 -3.76
CA TYR A 454 0.24 0.41 -4.42
C TYR A 454 1.45 0.26 -3.49
N LEU A 455 1.58 1.10 -2.47
CA LEU A 455 2.67 1.05 -1.49
C LEU A 455 2.73 -0.31 -0.78
N PHE A 456 1.60 -0.99 -0.57
CA PHE A 456 1.60 -2.34 0.00
C PHE A 456 2.41 -3.32 -0.86
N ILE A 457 2.36 -3.19 -2.19
CA ILE A 457 3.13 -4.02 -3.13
C ILE A 457 4.61 -3.68 -3.05
N ILE A 458 4.96 -2.40 -2.95
CA ILE A 458 6.36 -1.94 -2.82
C ILE A 458 6.98 -2.41 -1.50
N LEU A 459 6.22 -2.37 -0.41
CA LEU A 459 6.71 -2.80 0.91
C LEU A 459 6.90 -4.31 0.99
N ARG A 460 6.00 -5.06 0.34
CA ARG A 460 5.92 -6.51 0.41
C ARG A 460 6.80 -7.21 -0.62
N GLY A 461 6.65 -6.82 -1.89
CA GLY A 461 7.19 -7.53 -3.04
C GLY A 461 8.50 -6.92 -3.51
N SER A 462 9.18 -7.64 -4.40
CA SER A 462 10.42 -7.16 -4.97
C SER A 462 10.23 -5.84 -5.72
N LEU A 463 11.23 -4.97 -5.59
CA LEU A 463 11.19 -3.67 -6.21
C LEU A 463 11.13 -3.82 -7.73
N LEU A 464 11.95 -4.71 -8.30
CA LEU A 464 12.07 -4.91 -9.74
C LEU A 464 10.73 -5.27 -10.39
N GLN A 465 9.96 -6.19 -9.81
CA GLN A 465 8.64 -6.58 -10.32
C GLN A 465 7.59 -5.44 -10.19
N SER A 466 7.77 -4.54 -9.23
CA SER A 466 6.83 -3.43 -8.99
C SER A 466 7.07 -2.22 -9.92
N MET A 467 8.29 -2.00 -10.43
CA MET A 467 8.61 -0.76 -11.14
C MET A 467 7.78 -0.49 -12.40
N GLY A 468 7.45 -1.52 -13.19
CA GLY A 468 6.65 -1.34 -14.41
C GLY A 468 5.27 -0.72 -14.13
N ARG A 469 4.55 -1.24 -13.13
CA ARG A 469 3.24 -0.72 -12.73
C ARG A 469 3.35 0.65 -12.06
N LEU A 470 4.39 0.87 -11.25
CA LEU A 470 4.65 2.18 -10.65
C LEU A 470 4.91 3.27 -11.69
N MET A 471 5.71 2.97 -12.72
CA MET A 471 5.99 3.90 -13.81
C MET A 471 4.71 4.31 -14.53
N ILE A 472 3.88 3.34 -14.93
CA ILE A 472 2.60 3.62 -15.60
C ILE A 472 1.68 4.43 -14.70
N LEU A 473 1.61 4.13 -13.39
CA LEU A 473 0.83 4.91 -12.44
C LEU A 473 1.27 6.38 -12.42
N VAL A 474 2.58 6.63 -12.29
CA VAL A 474 3.14 7.98 -12.25
C VAL A 474 2.87 8.73 -13.56
N LEU A 475 3.11 8.08 -14.71
CA LEU A 475 2.85 8.66 -16.03
C LEU A 475 1.36 8.99 -16.21
N SER A 476 0.47 8.09 -15.80
CA SER A 476 -0.99 8.29 -15.87
C SER A 476 -1.40 9.54 -15.09
N ILE A 477 -0.87 9.71 -13.86
CA ILE A 477 -1.14 10.90 -13.04
C ILE A 477 -0.58 12.16 -13.72
N LEU A 478 0.64 12.11 -14.28
CA LEU A 478 1.26 13.26 -14.95
C LEU A 478 0.52 13.69 -16.23
N ILE A 479 0.00 12.73 -17.00
CA ILE A 479 -0.79 12.98 -18.21
C ILE A 479 -2.13 13.60 -17.85
N LEU A 480 -2.86 12.99 -16.91
CA LEU A 480 -4.23 13.39 -16.56
C LEU A 480 -4.30 14.69 -15.76
N THR A 481 -3.23 15.06 -15.04
CA THR A 481 -3.23 16.25 -14.19
C THR A 481 -2.37 17.38 -14.74
N ALA A 482 -2.79 18.61 -14.46
CA ALA A 482 -2.00 19.82 -14.67
C ALA A 482 -1.70 20.47 -13.31
N VAL A 483 -0.52 21.09 -13.19
CA VAL A 483 -0.17 21.90 -12.02
C VAL A 483 -0.71 23.31 -12.28
N THR A 484 -1.59 23.79 -11.42
CA THR A 484 -2.15 25.14 -11.53
C THR A 484 -1.66 26.00 -10.36
N ASN A 485 -1.27 27.24 -10.64
CA ASN A 485 -0.89 28.19 -9.60
C ASN A 485 -2.09 29.09 -9.24
N ARG A 486 -2.17 29.53 -7.98
CA ARG A 486 -3.28 30.33 -7.42
C ARG A 486 -3.65 31.59 -8.23
N GLN A 487 -2.73 32.18 -8.99
CA GLN A 487 -3.00 33.40 -9.76
C GLN A 487 -3.92 33.14 -10.96
N GLU A 488 -3.75 32.02 -11.67
CA GLU A 488 -4.49 31.71 -12.92
C GLU A 488 -5.98 31.39 -12.70
N ARG A 489 -6.41 31.08 -11.47
CA ARG A 489 -7.80 30.72 -11.14
C ARG A 489 -8.61 31.87 -10.52
N LEU A 490 -7.97 33.00 -10.25
CA LEU A 490 -8.69 34.24 -9.92
C LEU A 490 -8.94 35.08 -11.19
N GLU A 491 -8.27 34.74 -12.29
CA GLU A 491 -8.40 35.37 -13.60
C GLU A 491 -9.32 34.58 -14.56
N ARG A 492 -9.83 33.41 -14.14
CA ARG A 492 -10.84 32.59 -14.85
C ARG A 492 -12.03 32.36 -13.95
#